data_AF-A0A5C4MDN6-F1
#
_entry.id   AF-A0A5C4MDN6-F1
#
_cell.length_a   1.000
_cell.length_b   1.000
_cell.length_c   1.000
_cell.angle_alpha   90.00
_cell.angle_beta   90.00
_cell.angle_gamma   90.00
#
_symmetry.space_group_name_H-M   'P 1'
#
loop_
_entity.id
_entity.type
_entity.pdbx_description
1 polymer ?
#
loop_
_entity_poly.entity_id
_entity_poly.type
_entity_poly.pdbx_seq_one_letter_code
_entity_poly.pdbx_strand_id
1 'polypeptide(L)'
;MVAAGLAIGWRPEHGPVPALVLLLWLRFALGWAGIYLGLLLKTPESAVSVQILVWPAGFLLSVFVSPDTMPGWLGAIATWNPVSSTAPAVRHLLGGPAWTDAGWAVDHSVLLAASWPAVLTLIFVPLALRQYRLLGR
;
A
#
# COMPACT_ATOMS: atom_id res chain seq x y z
N MET A 1 1.16 -11.21 -14.55
CA MET A 1 2.46 -10.52 -14.61
C MET A 1 3.63 -11.42 -14.22
N VAL A 2 3.59 -12.13 -13.09
CA VAL A 2 4.68 -13.06 -12.69
C VAL A 2 5.02 -14.09 -13.78
N ALA A 3 4.02 -14.79 -14.34
CA ALA A 3 4.25 -15.76 -15.41
C ALA A 3 4.91 -15.14 -16.66
N ALA A 4 4.53 -13.93 -17.04
CA ALA A 4 5.15 -13.20 -18.15
C ALA A 4 6.60 -12.82 -17.82
N GLY A 5 6.88 -12.37 -16.60
CA GLY A 5 8.25 -12.12 -16.11
C GLY A 5 9.12 -13.38 -16.21
N LEU A 6 8.62 -14.51 -15.73
CA LEU A 6 9.32 -15.80 -15.84
C LEU A 6 9.54 -16.20 -17.31
N ALA A 7 8.57 -15.95 -18.19
CA ALA A 7 8.67 -16.26 -19.62
C ALA A 7 9.75 -15.42 -20.34
N ILE A 8 9.97 -14.17 -19.93
CA ILE A 8 11.03 -13.31 -20.48
C ILE A 8 12.39 -13.48 -19.78
N GLY A 9 12.51 -14.47 -18.88
CA GLY A 9 13.78 -14.82 -18.24
C GLY A 9 14.06 -14.14 -16.90
N TRP A 10 13.10 -13.42 -16.31
CA TRP A 10 13.26 -12.88 -14.95
C TRP A 10 13.32 -14.02 -13.92
N ARG A 11 14.34 -14.00 -13.05
CA ARG A 11 14.56 -15.03 -12.02
C ARG A 11 14.66 -14.37 -10.64
N PRO A 12 13.59 -14.39 -9.84
CA PRO A 12 13.65 -13.87 -8.46
C PRO A 12 14.49 -14.78 -7.57
N GLU A 13 15.40 -14.20 -6.80
CA GLU A 13 16.35 -14.94 -5.96
C GLU A 13 15.66 -15.85 -4.93
N HIS A 14 14.63 -15.33 -4.25
CA HIS A 14 13.89 -16.02 -3.19
C HIS A 14 12.54 -16.59 -3.68
N GLY A 15 12.31 -16.58 -5.00
CA GLY A 15 10.98 -16.83 -5.58
C GLY A 15 10.02 -15.64 -5.42
N PRO A 16 8.88 -15.63 -6.14
CA PRO A 16 7.93 -14.51 -6.11
C PRO A 16 6.97 -14.54 -4.91
N VAL A 17 6.91 -15.66 -4.18
CA VAL A 17 5.86 -15.91 -3.17
C VAL A 17 5.86 -14.88 -2.03
N PRO A 18 6.99 -14.52 -1.39
CA PRO A 18 6.98 -13.55 -0.29
C PRO A 18 6.45 -12.17 -0.73
N ALA A 19 6.87 -11.71 -1.90
CA ALA A 19 6.40 -10.45 -2.49
C ALA A 19 4.90 -10.50 -2.81
N LEU A 20 4.40 -11.62 -3.35
CA LEU A 20 2.98 -11.81 -3.63
C LEU A 20 2.14 -11.81 -2.35
N VAL A 21 2.59 -12.48 -1.29
CA VAL A 21 1.91 -12.49 0.00
C VAL A 21 1.79 -11.08 0.55
N LEU A 22 2.89 -10.30 0.53
CA LEU A 22 2.89 -8.91 0.97
C LEU A 22 1.89 -8.05 0.18
N LEU A 23 1.93 -8.13 -1.15
CA LEU A 23 1.03 -7.38 -2.03
C LEU A 23 -0.44 -7.74 -1.83
N LEU A 24 -0.75 -9.02 -1.68
CA LEU A 24 -2.11 -9.50 -1.43
C LEU A 24 -2.61 -9.08 -0.04
N TRP A 25 -1.74 -9.11 0.96
CA TRP A 25 -2.10 -8.67 2.31
C TRP A 25 -2.37 -7.17 2.36
N LEU A 26 -1.55 -6.35 1.71
CA LEU A 26 -1.82 -4.92 1.55
C LEU A 26 -3.14 -4.67 0.81
N ARG A 27 -3.38 -5.37 -0.30
CA ARG A 27 -4.63 -5.26 -1.05
C ARG A 27 -5.84 -5.63 -0.19
N PHE A 28 -5.74 -6.70 0.59
CA PHE A 28 -6.78 -7.12 1.52
C PHE A 28 -7.07 -6.05 2.57
N ALA A 29 -6.03 -5.48 3.18
CA ALA A 29 -6.16 -4.45 4.20
C ALA A 29 -6.79 -3.14 3.64
N LEU A 30 -6.35 -2.69 2.47
CA LEU A 30 -6.95 -1.54 1.77
C LEU A 30 -8.40 -1.81 1.34
N GLY A 31 -8.71 -3.05 0.96
CA GLY A 31 -10.08 -3.47 0.65
C GLY A 31 -11.03 -3.27 1.84
N TRP A 32 -10.61 -3.63 3.05
CA TRP A 32 -11.40 -3.38 4.27
C TRP A 32 -11.58 -1.90 4.57
N ALA A 33 -10.57 -1.06 4.32
CA ALA A 33 -10.71 0.39 4.42
C ALA A 33 -11.76 0.92 3.43
N GLY A 34 -11.75 0.42 2.19
CA GLY A 34 -12.75 0.74 1.18
C GLY A 34 -14.16 0.28 1.55
N ILE A 35 -14.32 -0.92 2.12
CA ILE A 35 -15.61 -1.42 2.62
C ILE A 35 -16.12 -0.52 3.74
N TYR A 36 -15.28 -0.20 4.73
CA TYR A 36 -15.66 0.69 5.83
C TYR A 36 -16.10 2.07 5.32
N LEU A 37 -15.34 2.64 4.38
CA LEU A 37 -15.69 3.89 3.73
C LEU A 37 -17.04 3.78 2.98
N GLY A 38 -17.25 2.71 2.21
CA GLY A 38 -18.52 2.48 1.51
C GLY A 38 -19.72 2.35 2.45
N LEU A 39 -19.53 1.80 3.65
CA LEU A 39 -20.58 1.73 4.68
C LEU A 39 -20.86 3.09 5.34
N LEU A 40 -19.92 4.04 5.28
CA LEU A 40 -20.11 5.42 5.74
C LEU A 40 -20.74 6.31 4.67
N LEU A 41 -20.34 6.10 3.42
CA LEU A 41 -20.82 6.83 2.24
C LEU A 41 -22.18 6.27 1.83
N LYS A 42 -23.25 6.89 2.33
CA LYS A 42 -24.63 6.43 2.15
C LYS A 42 -25.20 6.66 0.74
N THR A 43 -24.49 7.37 -0.14
CA THR A 43 -24.95 7.67 -1.51
C THR A 43 -23.86 7.50 -2.57
N PRO A 44 -24.22 7.13 -3.81
CA PRO A 44 -23.27 7.03 -4.93
C PRO A 44 -22.51 8.34 -5.20
N GLU A 45 -23.14 9.49 -5.03
CA GLU A 45 -22.54 10.81 -5.27
C GLU A 45 -21.38 11.08 -4.28
N SER A 46 -21.54 10.65 -3.03
CA SER A 46 -20.49 10.76 -2.01
C SER A 46 -19.31 9.83 -2.31
N ALA A 47 -19.56 8.65 -2.89
CA ALA A 47 -18.51 7.75 -3.37
C ALA A 47 -17.68 8.36 -4.51
N VAL A 48 -18.33 9.03 -5.46
CA VAL A 48 -17.63 9.73 -6.56
C VAL A 48 -16.75 10.86 -6.01
N SER A 49 -17.22 11.60 -5.02
CA SER A 49 -16.44 12.70 -4.41
C SER A 49 -15.17 12.19 -3.73
N VAL A 50 -15.24 11.05 -3.03
CA VAL A 50 -14.05 10.44 -2.42
C VAL A 50 -13.12 9.84 -3.48
N GLN A 51 -13.65 9.32 -4.59
CA GLN A 51 -12.84 8.83 -5.70
C GLN A 51 -11.92 9.91 -6.29
N ILE A 52 -12.34 11.19 -6.28
CA ILE A 52 -11.52 12.32 -6.75
C ILE A 52 -10.24 12.45 -5.90
N LEU A 53 -10.31 12.16 -4.59
CA LEU A 53 -9.16 12.23 -3.68
C LEU A 53 -8.07 11.19 -3.98
N VAL A 54 -8.38 10.15 -4.75
CA VAL A 54 -7.40 9.13 -5.17
C VAL A 54 -6.28 9.74 -6.03
N TRP A 55 -6.60 10.74 -6.85
CA TRP A 55 -5.62 11.40 -7.72
C TRP A 55 -4.56 12.17 -6.92
N PRO A 56 -4.92 13.11 -6.02
CA PRO A 56 -3.96 13.73 -5.09
C PRO A 56 -3.15 12.71 -4.29
N ALA A 57 -3.78 11.65 -3.79
CA ALA A 57 -3.08 10.60 -3.05
C ALA A 57 -2.05 9.87 -3.92
N GLY A 58 -2.36 9.66 -5.21
CA GLY A 58 -1.45 9.07 -6.19
C GLY A 58 -0.17 9.89 -6.39
N PHE A 59 -0.25 11.22 -6.38
CA PHE A 59 0.92 12.11 -6.48
C PHE A 59 1.87 12.02 -5.28
N LEU A 60 1.37 11.55 -4.12
CA LEU A 60 2.18 11.33 -2.92
C LEU A 60 2.90 9.98 -2.92
N LEU A 61 2.74 9.16 -3.96
CA LEU A 61 3.41 7.87 -4.03
C LEU A 61 4.84 8.05 -4.54
N SER A 62 5.81 7.53 -3.78
CA SER A 62 7.23 7.58 -4.14
C SER A 62 7.55 6.86 -5.47
N VAL A 63 6.63 6.01 -5.95
CA VAL A 63 6.73 5.29 -7.23
C VAL A 63 6.53 6.21 -8.43
N PHE A 64 5.81 7.32 -8.27
CA PHE A 64 5.55 8.29 -9.34
C PHE A 64 6.45 9.52 -9.26
N VAL A 65 6.78 9.98 -8.05
CA VAL A 65 7.60 11.18 -7.83
C VAL A 65 8.62 10.89 -6.73
N SER A 66 9.89 11.26 -6.96
CA SER A 66 10.93 11.07 -5.95
C SER A 66 10.67 11.97 -4.72
N PRO A 67 10.64 11.41 -3.48
CA PRO A 67 10.47 12.19 -2.26
C PRO A 67 11.51 13.31 -2.07
N ASP A 68 12.71 13.16 -2.64
CA ASP A 68 13.80 14.15 -2.56
C ASP A 68 13.48 15.46 -3.29
N THR A 69 12.51 15.43 -4.21
CA THR A 69 12.06 16.61 -4.95
C THR A 69 10.93 17.36 -4.22
N MET A 70 10.46 16.83 -3.08
CA MET A 70 9.35 17.38 -2.32
C MET A 70 9.85 18.21 -1.12
N PRO A 71 9.05 19.18 -0.63
CA PRO A 71 9.30 19.81 0.67
C PRO A 71 9.44 18.75 1.77
N GLY A 72 10.37 18.92 2.72
CA GLY A 72 10.77 17.84 3.64
C GLY A 72 9.63 17.13 4.39
N TRP A 73 8.58 17.86 4.80
CA TRP A 73 7.40 17.28 5.44
C TRP A 73 6.56 16.42 4.48
N LEU A 74 6.46 16.83 3.21
CA LEU A 74 5.72 16.12 2.18
C LEU A 74 6.50 14.89 1.73
N GLY A 75 7.82 15.01 1.58
CA GLY A 75 8.73 13.89 1.35
C GLY A 75 8.63 12.83 2.45
N ALA A 76 8.55 13.24 3.72
CA ALA A 76 8.35 12.30 4.83
C ALA A 76 7.03 11.51 4.70
N ILE A 77 5.92 12.18 4.38
CA ILE A 77 4.62 11.51 4.15
C ILE A 77 4.69 10.57 2.94
N ALA A 78 5.35 11.02 1.87
CA ALA A 78 5.51 10.26 0.64
C ALA A 78 6.38 8.99 0.86
N THR A 79 7.37 9.04 1.73
CA THR A 79 8.22 7.87 2.01
C THR A 79 7.56 6.87 2.97
N TRP A 80 6.81 7.36 3.95
CA TRP A 80 6.31 6.51 5.04
C TRP A 80 4.95 5.84 4.75
N ASN A 81 4.24 6.23 3.70
CA ASN A 81 2.90 5.69 3.42
C ASN A 81 2.94 4.18 3.02
N PRO A 82 1.80 3.46 3.17
CA PRO A 82 1.74 2.00 2.98
C PRO A 82 2.14 1.54 1.57
N VAL A 83 1.78 2.30 0.55
CA VAL A 83 2.06 1.94 -0.84
C VAL A 83 3.53 2.20 -1.18
N SER A 84 4.08 3.33 -0.71
CA SER A 84 5.45 3.76 -0.99
C SER A 84 6.50 2.94 -0.27
N SER A 85 6.20 2.43 0.93
CA SER A 85 7.06 1.47 1.64
C SER A 85 7.05 0.07 1.00
N THR A 86 5.97 -0.30 0.31
CA THR A 86 5.82 -1.63 -0.31
C THR A 86 6.67 -1.80 -1.57
N ALA A 87 6.91 -0.73 -2.34
CA ALA A 87 7.73 -0.80 -3.55
C ALA A 87 9.20 -1.23 -3.29
N PRO A 88 9.97 -0.59 -2.38
CA PRO A 88 11.31 -1.05 -2.04
C PRO A 88 11.30 -2.43 -1.36
N ALA A 89 10.30 -2.73 -0.53
CA ALA A 89 10.16 -4.04 0.11
C ALA A 89 9.98 -5.17 -0.92
N VAL A 90 9.09 -4.99 -1.89
CA VAL A 90 8.88 -5.97 -2.97
C VAL A 90 10.13 -6.13 -3.82
N ARG A 91 10.82 -5.03 -4.15
CA ARG A 91 12.09 -5.11 -4.89
C ARG A 91 13.13 -5.93 -4.12
N HIS A 92 13.27 -5.70 -2.82
CA HIS A 92 14.18 -6.46 -1.95
C HIS A 92 13.80 -7.95 -1.88
N LEU A 93 12.52 -8.27 -1.64
CA LEU A 93 12.04 -9.66 -1.57
C LEU A 93 12.25 -10.44 -2.88
N LEU A 94 12.25 -9.73 -4.01
CA LEU A 94 12.48 -10.31 -5.33
C LEU A 94 13.97 -10.43 -5.70
N GLY A 95 14.89 -9.98 -4.83
CA GLY A 95 16.34 -9.98 -5.09
C GLY A 95 16.82 -8.84 -5.98
N GLY A 96 16.03 -7.76 -6.10
CA GLY A 96 16.42 -6.56 -6.83
C GLY A 96 17.39 -5.68 -6.03
N PRO A 97 18.18 -4.82 -6.70
CA PRO A 97 19.14 -3.96 -6.04
C PRO A 97 18.44 -3.02 -5.03
N ALA A 98 19.02 -2.90 -3.84
CA ALA A 98 18.56 -1.97 -2.83
C ALA A 98 18.76 -0.53 -3.31
N TRP A 99 17.87 0.37 -2.89
CA TRP A 99 18.07 1.80 -3.07
C TRP A 99 19.02 2.25 -1.97
N THR A 100 20.27 2.55 -2.34
CA THR A 100 21.28 3.08 -1.41
C THR A 100 21.00 4.55 -1.09
N ASP A 101 21.23 4.96 0.16
CA ASP A 101 21.15 6.36 0.64
C ASP A 101 19.75 7.00 0.76
N ALA A 102 18.68 6.22 0.87
CA ALA A 102 17.30 6.75 0.92
C ALA A 102 16.67 6.84 2.33
N GLY A 103 17.48 6.70 3.38
CA GLY A 103 17.08 6.87 4.78
C GLY A 103 16.38 5.68 5.43
N TRP A 104 16.07 5.81 6.72
CA TRP A 104 15.64 4.70 7.59
C TRP A 104 14.45 3.90 7.05
N ALA A 105 13.49 4.57 6.42
CA ALA A 105 12.28 3.94 5.91
C ALA A 105 12.53 3.01 4.70
N VAL A 106 13.58 3.27 3.92
CA VAL A 106 13.99 2.40 2.82
C VAL A 106 14.79 1.21 3.36
N ASP A 107 15.68 1.46 4.32
CA ASP A 107 16.46 0.43 5.00
C ASP A 107 15.56 -0.61 5.70
N HIS A 108 14.48 -0.14 6.33
CA HIS A 108 13.50 -0.98 7.05
C HIS A 108 12.21 -1.18 6.25
N SER A 109 12.29 -1.10 4.92
CA SER A 109 11.13 -1.15 4.03
C SER A 109 10.27 -2.41 4.21
N VAL A 110 10.87 -3.59 4.41
CA VAL A 110 10.12 -4.84 4.63
C VAL A 110 9.29 -4.79 5.92
N LEU A 111 9.87 -4.28 7.01
CA LEU A 111 9.18 -4.14 8.29
C LEU A 111 8.05 -3.11 8.21
N LEU A 112 8.30 -1.97 7.57
CA LEU A 112 7.29 -0.94 7.32
C LEU A 112 6.15 -1.45 6.43
N ALA A 113 6.50 -2.10 5.32
CA ALA A 113 5.53 -2.63 4.38
C ALA A 113 4.67 -3.75 4.99
N ALA A 114 5.19 -4.52 5.94
CA ALA A 114 4.43 -5.53 6.68
C ALA A 114 3.60 -4.94 7.83
N SER A 115 4.07 -3.87 8.49
CA SER A 115 3.34 -3.25 9.61
C SER A 115 2.09 -2.53 9.14
N TRP A 116 2.11 -1.88 7.98
CA TRP A 116 0.96 -1.21 7.39
C TRP A 116 -0.28 -2.10 7.20
N PRO A 117 -0.22 -3.21 6.45
CA PRO A 117 -1.36 -4.10 6.29
C PRO A 117 -1.81 -4.70 7.62
N ALA A 118 -0.91 -4.96 8.57
CA ALA A 118 -1.29 -5.39 9.92
C ALA A 118 -2.13 -4.34 10.65
N VAL A 119 -1.65 -3.09 10.71
CA VAL A 119 -2.35 -1.97 11.35
C VAL A 119 -3.68 -1.67 10.66
N LEU A 120 -3.70 -1.60 9.33
CA LEU A 120 -4.91 -1.35 8.55
C LEU A 120 -5.95 -2.47 8.76
N THR A 121 -5.52 -3.73 8.76
CA THR A 121 -6.43 -4.86 9.01
C THR A 121 -6.99 -4.79 10.44
N LEU A 122 -6.13 -4.56 11.43
CA LEU A 122 -6.52 -4.48 12.84
C LEU A 122 -7.52 -3.34 13.11
N ILE A 123 -7.45 -2.25 12.36
CA ILE A 123 -8.34 -1.10 12.50
C ILE A 123 -9.61 -1.26 11.67
N PHE A 124 -9.49 -1.49 10.35
CA PHE A 124 -10.63 -1.38 9.44
C PHE A 124 -11.55 -2.60 9.44
N VAL A 125 -11.04 -3.80 9.73
CA VAL A 125 -11.90 -4.99 9.87
C VAL A 125 -12.93 -4.82 11.00
N PRO A 126 -12.53 -4.54 12.25
CA PRO A 126 -13.52 -4.38 13.32
C PRO A 126 -14.42 -3.17 13.12
N LEU A 127 -13.92 -2.06 12.54
CA LEU A 127 -14.73 -0.89 12.22
C LEU A 127 -15.80 -1.19 11.17
N ALA A 128 -15.44 -1.86 10.07
CA ALA A 128 -16.40 -2.29 9.05
C ALA A 128 -17.45 -3.23 9.63
N LEU A 129 -17.05 -4.25 10.40
CA LEU A 129 -17.97 -5.19 11.04
C LEU A 129 -18.88 -4.52 12.08
N ARG A 130 -18.39 -3.50 12.80
CA ARG A 130 -19.21 -2.71 13.72
C ARG A 130 -20.24 -1.88 12.97
N GLN A 131 -19.82 -1.16 11.92
CA GLN A 131 -20.69 -0.31 11.13
C GLN A 131 -21.78 -1.12 10.41
N TYR A 132 -21.41 -2.27 9.84
CA TYR A 132 -22.37 -3.18 9.21
C TYR A 132 -23.46 -3.65 10.19
N ARG A 133 -23.07 -3.98 11.43
CA ARG A 133 -24.02 -4.37 12.48
C ARG A 133 -24.96 -3.24 12.93
N LEU A 134 -24.51 -1.99 12.85
CA LEU A 134 -25.34 -0.83 13.19
C LEU A 134 -26.39 -0.53 12.10
N LEU A 135 -26.11 -0.86 10.83
CA LEU A 135 -27.05 -0.69 9.73
C LEU A 135 -28.13 -1.79 9.68
N GLY A 136 -27.84 -2.96 10.26
CA GLY A 136 -28.79 -4.08 10.36
C GLY A 136 -29.76 -3.99 11.53
N ARG A 137 -29.74 -2.90 12.30
CA ARG A 137 -30.69 -2.58 13.37
C ARG A 137 -31.55 -1.39 12.94
#